data_AF-A0A5A7NEC0-F1
#
_entry.id   AF-A0A5A7NEC0-F1
#
_cell.length_a   1.000
_cell.length_b   1.000
_cell.length_c   1.000
_cell.angle_alpha   90.00
_cell.angle_beta   90.00
_cell.angle_gamma   90.00
#
_symmetry.space_group_name_H-M   'P 1'
#
loop_
_entity.id
_entity.type
_entity.pdbx_description
1 polymer ?
#
loop_
_entity_poly.entity_id
_entity_poly.type
_entity_poly.pdbx_seq_one_letter_code
_entity_poly.pdbx_strand_id
1 'polypeptide(L)'
;MPFDLASWVGYDMDGRTDIGWADCVRLRLLEKDRQLGWYLEDLAAVDRQDAPVALLKVLDEIAGQLEAARAHTEKARSLFDGPLETTDGLAEAANWLTDPGHGRLIALKPVSARLRRLVADHPDAACAVDLALLAMRMDNFGLGAGRVHFRMNATQLHNAVRRRLDRDEAVDLASRSALIRLNELYEEEAPLAVNFAALAMETTTAVRQFLTIAQFVKHIDADSDIRLLIAECERPSTVLAAIYLARLFGVDEHVDVSPLFETPPALEGGERFLDVLFSQPAYRKAVKMRGRISIQTGFSDAGRFIGQIPASLSIERLQPIWRG
;
A
#
# COMPACT_ATOMS: atom_id res chain seq x y z
N MET A 1 -12.80 9.82 10.26
CA MET A 1 -12.05 9.54 11.50
C MET A 1 -10.86 10.48 11.57
N PRO A 2 -10.51 11.03 12.75
CA PRO A 2 -9.41 11.99 12.87
C PRO A 2 -8.02 11.35 13.05
N PHE A 3 -7.92 10.02 13.15
CA PHE A 3 -6.64 9.32 13.33
C PHE A 3 -6.57 8.06 12.46
N ASP A 4 -5.35 7.70 12.07
CA ASP A 4 -5.02 6.50 11.30
C ASP A 4 -3.63 6.00 11.73
N LEU A 5 -3.33 4.73 11.51
CA LEU A 5 -2.05 4.11 11.86
C LEU A 5 -1.41 3.51 10.61
N ALA A 6 -0.09 3.63 10.52
CA ALA A 6 0.71 3.05 9.45
C ALA A 6 1.95 2.36 10.01
N SER A 7 2.38 1.28 9.36
CA SER A 7 3.56 0.51 9.74
C SER A 7 4.52 0.34 8.56
N TRP A 8 5.82 0.42 8.88
CA TRP A 8 6.93 0.12 7.96
C TRP A 8 7.59 -1.21 8.34
N VAL A 9 7.21 -1.80 9.48
CA VAL A 9 7.79 -3.04 9.99
C VAL A 9 7.48 -4.17 9.01
N GLY A 10 8.54 -4.80 8.48
CA GLY A 10 8.41 -5.85 7.47
C GLY A 10 8.19 -5.36 6.03
N TYR A 11 8.15 -4.05 5.81
CA TYR A 11 7.93 -3.43 4.48
C TYR A 11 9.02 -2.41 4.09
N ASP A 12 9.86 -1.99 5.04
CA ASP A 12 11.06 -1.18 4.79
C ASP A 12 12.22 -2.05 4.30
N MET A 13 12.60 -1.89 3.02
CA MET A 13 13.71 -2.62 2.41
C MET A 13 14.89 -1.70 2.06
N ASP A 14 14.87 -0.44 2.51
CA ASP A 14 15.98 0.47 2.27
C ASP A 14 17.21 0.01 3.08
N GLY A 15 18.31 -0.27 2.36
CA GLY A 15 19.52 -0.84 2.95
C GLY A 15 19.38 -2.28 3.50
N ARG A 16 18.26 -2.98 3.25
CA ARG A 16 17.99 -4.32 3.79
C ARG A 16 17.86 -5.37 2.69
N THR A 17 18.45 -6.54 2.94
CA THR A 17 18.38 -7.72 2.05
C THR A 17 17.78 -8.93 2.75
N ASP A 18 17.48 -8.82 4.03
CA ASP A 18 16.97 -9.89 4.88
C ASP A 18 15.44 -10.02 4.85
N ILE A 19 14.73 -9.04 4.27
CA ILE A 19 13.27 -9.09 4.06
C ILE A 19 12.99 -9.49 2.62
N GLY A 20 12.38 -10.67 2.45
CA GLY A 20 11.89 -11.15 1.16
C GLY A 20 10.43 -10.80 0.89
N TRP A 21 10.01 -11.00 -0.36
CA TRP A 21 8.59 -10.85 -0.75
C TRP A 21 7.68 -11.81 0.02
N ALA A 22 8.17 -13.02 0.30
CA ALA A 22 7.42 -14.04 1.05
C ALA A 22 7.18 -13.59 2.49
N ASP A 23 8.15 -12.93 3.12
CA ASP A 23 8.03 -12.41 4.47
C ASP A 23 6.99 -11.28 4.53
N CYS A 24 6.97 -10.41 3.51
CA CYS A 24 5.94 -9.38 3.38
C CYS A 24 4.53 -10.00 3.28
N VAL A 25 4.36 -11.07 2.50
CA VAL A 25 3.08 -11.77 2.34
C VAL A 25 2.67 -12.48 3.63
N ARG A 26 3.59 -13.22 4.27
CA ARG A 26 3.35 -13.88 5.55
C ARG A 26 2.91 -12.88 6.62
N LEU A 27 3.62 -11.75 6.72
CA LEU A 27 3.27 -10.68 7.64
C LEU A 27 1.89 -10.12 7.34
N ARG A 28 1.57 -9.82 6.08
CA ARG A 28 0.25 -9.28 5.73
C ARG A 28 -0.89 -10.26 6.02
N LEU A 29 -0.67 -11.56 5.82
CA LEU A 29 -1.64 -12.60 6.18
C LEU A 29 -1.78 -12.75 7.71
N LEU A 30 -0.69 -12.62 8.47
CA LEU A 30 -0.72 -12.58 9.94
C LEU A 30 -1.53 -11.38 10.45
N GLU A 31 -1.30 -10.19 9.89
CA GLU A 31 -2.08 -8.98 10.21
C GLU A 31 -3.56 -9.22 9.94
N LYS A 32 -3.91 -9.79 8.78
CA LYS A 32 -5.28 -10.10 8.40
C LYS A 32 -5.96 -11.08 9.36
N ASP A 33 -5.30 -12.17 9.71
CA ASP A 33 -5.82 -13.15 10.67
C ASP A 33 -6.13 -12.49 12.03
N ARG A 34 -5.19 -11.69 12.56
CA ARG A 34 -5.36 -10.97 13.82
C ARG A 34 -6.51 -9.97 13.76
N GLN A 35 -6.57 -9.18 12.68
CA GLN A 35 -7.59 -8.16 12.50
C GLN A 35 -9.00 -8.77 12.39
N LEU A 36 -9.15 -9.88 11.65
CA LEU A 36 -10.40 -10.63 11.58
C LEU A 36 -10.81 -11.18 12.95
N GLY A 37 -9.84 -11.66 13.74
CA GLY A 37 -10.07 -12.07 15.13
C GLY A 37 -10.65 -10.96 16.00
N TRP A 38 -10.09 -9.74 15.93
CA TRP A 38 -10.62 -8.60 16.67
C TRP A 38 -12.02 -8.18 16.24
N TYR A 39 -12.34 -8.22 14.94
CA TYR A 39 -13.70 -7.94 14.48
C TYR A 39 -14.72 -8.98 14.97
N LEU A 40 -14.32 -10.25 15.08
CA LEU A 40 -15.16 -11.30 15.65
C LEU A 40 -15.38 -11.10 17.15
N GLU A 41 -14.34 -10.71 17.89
CA GLU A 41 -14.45 -10.34 19.30
C GLU A 41 -15.39 -9.15 19.50
N ASP A 42 -15.26 -8.10 18.67
CA ASP A 42 -16.15 -6.94 18.68
C ASP A 42 -17.61 -7.37 18.43
N LEU A 43 -17.87 -8.22 17.42
CA LEU A 43 -19.21 -8.73 17.10
C LEU A 43 -19.82 -9.60 18.21
N ALA A 44 -18.98 -10.37 18.91
CA ALA A 44 -19.42 -11.20 20.03
C ALA A 44 -19.78 -10.35 21.26
N ALA A 45 -19.15 -9.19 21.41
CA ALA A 45 -19.38 -8.26 22.51
C ALA A 45 -20.58 -7.32 22.31
N VAL A 46 -21.14 -7.23 21.10
CA VAL A 46 -22.29 -6.39 20.79
C VAL A 46 -23.47 -6.68 21.72
N ASP A 47 -24.09 -5.63 22.27
CA ASP A 47 -25.31 -5.77 23.07
C ASP A 47 -26.52 -6.17 22.22
N ARG A 48 -26.90 -7.46 22.33
CA ARG A 48 -28.01 -8.06 21.58
C ARG A 48 -29.36 -7.92 22.30
N GLN A 49 -29.43 -7.21 23.42
CA GLN A 49 -30.66 -7.06 24.19
C GLN A 49 -31.76 -6.39 23.34
N ASP A 50 -32.95 -6.98 23.36
CA ASP A 50 -34.16 -6.49 22.67
C ASP A 50 -33.99 -6.25 21.15
N ALA A 51 -32.89 -6.73 20.56
CA ALA A 51 -32.59 -6.55 19.16
C ALA A 51 -33.55 -7.39 18.28
N PRO A 52 -34.07 -6.83 17.17
CA PRO A 52 -34.96 -7.56 16.28
C PRO A 52 -34.30 -8.83 15.72
N VAL A 53 -35.08 -9.93 15.63
CA VAL A 53 -34.59 -11.22 15.09
C VAL A 53 -33.95 -11.06 13.69
N ALA A 54 -34.51 -10.17 12.86
CA ALA A 54 -33.96 -9.89 11.54
C ALA A 54 -32.54 -9.27 11.61
N LEU A 55 -32.29 -8.36 12.56
CA LEU A 55 -30.96 -7.77 12.78
C LEU A 55 -29.98 -8.84 13.25
N LEU A 56 -30.38 -9.64 14.25
CA LEU A 56 -29.53 -10.70 14.80
C LEU A 56 -29.10 -11.70 13.73
N LYS A 57 -30.02 -12.08 12.84
CA LYS A 57 -29.70 -12.96 11.71
C LYS A 57 -28.61 -12.36 10.81
N VAL A 58 -28.68 -11.07 10.49
CA VAL A 58 -27.65 -10.42 9.65
C VAL A 58 -26.31 -10.35 10.39
N LEU A 59 -26.30 -10.13 11.71
CA LEU A 59 -25.07 -10.18 12.51
C LEU A 59 -24.43 -11.57 12.48
N ASP A 60 -25.23 -12.63 12.64
CA ASP A 60 -24.73 -14.00 12.58
C ASP A 60 -24.21 -14.37 11.19
N GLU A 61 -24.85 -13.86 10.11
CA GLU A 61 -24.34 -13.99 8.74
C GLU A 61 -22.99 -13.27 8.53
N ILE A 62 -22.83 -12.07 9.10
CA ILE A 62 -21.56 -11.33 9.05
C ILE A 62 -20.49 -12.08 9.85
N ALA A 63 -20.81 -12.56 11.06
CA ALA A 63 -19.90 -13.33 11.88
C ALA A 63 -19.42 -14.60 11.14
N GLY A 64 -20.34 -15.39 10.58
CA GLY A 64 -19.98 -16.58 9.80
C GLY A 64 -19.13 -16.26 8.56
N GLN A 65 -19.37 -15.12 7.90
CA GLN A 65 -18.52 -14.66 6.79
C GLN A 65 -17.08 -14.35 7.26
N LEU A 66 -16.92 -13.68 8.41
CA LEU A 66 -15.62 -13.33 8.97
C LEU A 66 -14.88 -14.56 9.54
N GLU A 67 -15.59 -15.51 10.15
CA GLU A 67 -15.04 -16.80 10.60
C GLU A 67 -14.49 -17.60 9.43
N ALA A 68 -15.27 -17.74 8.35
CA ALA A 68 -14.82 -18.41 7.13
C ALA A 68 -13.58 -17.70 6.53
N ALA A 69 -13.56 -16.36 6.56
CA ALA A 69 -12.41 -15.58 6.08
C ALA A 69 -11.15 -15.76 6.92
N ARG A 70 -11.31 -15.87 8.24
CA ARG A 70 -10.20 -16.13 9.15
C ARG A 70 -9.64 -17.52 8.93
N ALA A 71 -10.49 -18.54 8.86
CA ALA A 71 -10.06 -19.92 8.57
C ALA A 71 -9.35 -20.04 7.21
N HIS A 72 -9.83 -19.36 6.17
CA HIS A 72 -9.15 -19.28 4.87
C HIS A 72 -7.76 -18.65 5.00
N THR A 73 -7.65 -17.56 5.76
CA THR A 73 -6.40 -16.83 6.00
C THR A 73 -5.41 -17.67 6.83
N GLU A 74 -5.87 -18.37 7.86
CA GLU A 74 -5.04 -19.28 8.68
C GLU A 74 -4.43 -20.41 7.82
N LYS A 75 -5.23 -21.03 6.94
CA LYS A 75 -4.73 -22.03 5.98
C LYS A 75 -3.73 -21.41 5.01
N ALA A 76 -4.01 -20.22 4.48
CA ALA A 76 -3.08 -19.52 3.60
C ALA A 76 -1.73 -19.26 4.30
N ARG A 77 -1.74 -18.81 5.55
CA ARG A 77 -0.52 -18.61 6.34
C ARG A 77 0.29 -19.90 6.46
N SER A 78 -0.37 -21.00 6.83
CA SER A 78 0.31 -22.30 6.93
C SER A 78 0.96 -22.73 5.61
N LEU A 79 0.33 -22.45 4.46
CA LEU A 79 0.90 -22.76 3.14
C LEU A 79 2.08 -21.84 2.80
N PHE A 80 1.98 -20.54 3.10
CA PHE A 80 3.06 -19.59 2.89
C PHE A 80 4.24 -19.81 3.84
N ASP A 81 4.04 -20.42 5.00
CA ASP A 81 5.13 -20.88 5.89
C ASP A 81 5.83 -22.14 5.38
N GLY A 82 5.28 -22.80 4.34
CA GLY A 82 5.88 -23.95 3.67
C GLY A 82 7.01 -23.60 2.68
N PRO A 83 7.50 -24.60 1.92
CA PRO A 83 8.65 -24.48 1.02
C PRO A 83 8.30 -23.78 -0.30
N LEU A 84 8.26 -22.44 -0.28
CA LEU A 84 7.93 -21.59 -1.42
C LEU A 84 8.98 -21.57 -2.54
N GLU A 85 10.18 -22.09 -2.27
CA GLU A 85 11.24 -22.29 -3.25
C GLU A 85 10.97 -23.46 -4.21
N THR A 86 10.05 -24.35 -3.84
CA THR A 86 9.62 -25.46 -4.71
C THR A 86 8.45 -25.02 -5.59
N THR A 87 8.41 -25.49 -6.84
CA THR A 87 7.32 -25.19 -7.78
C THR A 87 5.96 -25.61 -7.19
N ASP A 88 5.89 -26.80 -6.60
CA ASP A 88 4.65 -27.35 -6.04
C ASP A 88 4.21 -26.58 -4.79
N GLY A 89 5.14 -26.25 -3.88
CA GLY A 89 4.82 -25.48 -2.68
C GLY A 89 4.34 -24.06 -2.99
N LEU A 90 4.99 -23.38 -3.93
CA LEU A 90 4.54 -22.07 -4.41
C LEU A 90 3.17 -22.16 -5.09
N ALA A 91 2.96 -23.15 -5.96
CA ALA A 91 1.70 -23.32 -6.67
C ALA A 91 0.54 -23.61 -5.69
N GLU A 92 0.75 -24.48 -4.71
CA GLU A 92 -0.26 -24.78 -3.68
C GLU A 92 -0.65 -23.52 -2.90
N ALA A 93 0.34 -22.78 -2.37
CA ALA A 93 0.10 -21.57 -1.61
C ALA A 93 -0.60 -20.48 -2.44
N ALA A 94 -0.12 -20.25 -3.66
CA ALA A 94 -0.68 -19.26 -4.57
C ALA A 94 -2.10 -19.62 -5.01
N ASN A 95 -2.36 -20.87 -5.37
CA ASN A 95 -3.68 -21.32 -5.80
C ASN A 95 -4.70 -21.20 -4.66
N TRP A 96 -4.34 -21.60 -3.43
CA TRP A 96 -5.22 -21.43 -2.27
C TRP A 96 -5.62 -19.98 -2.02
N LEU A 97 -4.64 -19.07 -2.07
CA LEU A 97 -4.88 -17.64 -1.81
C LEU A 97 -5.66 -16.94 -2.94
N THR A 98 -5.53 -17.43 -4.16
CA THR A 98 -6.11 -16.80 -5.36
C THR A 98 -7.46 -17.41 -5.78
N ASP A 99 -7.78 -18.63 -5.32
CA ASP A 99 -9.04 -19.31 -5.61
C ASP A 99 -10.26 -18.52 -5.09
N PRO A 100 -11.28 -18.25 -5.93
CA PRO A 100 -12.45 -17.46 -5.56
C PRO A 100 -13.45 -18.19 -4.64
N GLY A 101 -13.08 -19.34 -4.08
CA GLY A 101 -13.92 -20.20 -3.26
C GLY A 101 -14.28 -19.65 -1.88
N HIS A 102 -14.81 -20.55 -1.05
CA HIS A 102 -15.37 -20.22 0.25
C HIS A 102 -14.32 -19.58 1.19
N GLY A 103 -14.74 -18.54 1.91
CA GLY A 103 -13.88 -17.81 2.86
C GLY A 103 -12.97 -16.77 2.22
N ARG A 104 -12.82 -16.71 0.88
CA ARG A 104 -12.00 -15.65 0.27
C ARG A 104 -12.68 -14.28 0.43
N LEU A 105 -12.18 -13.48 1.38
CA LEU A 105 -12.60 -12.10 1.63
C LEU A 105 -11.42 -11.17 1.40
N ILE A 106 -11.51 -10.30 0.39
CA ILE A 106 -10.43 -9.33 0.06
C ILE A 106 -10.85 -7.87 0.28
N ALA A 107 -12.10 -7.60 0.65
CA ALA A 107 -12.60 -6.24 0.84
C ALA A 107 -13.58 -6.21 2.02
N LEU A 108 -13.48 -5.18 2.85
CA LEU A 108 -14.36 -4.97 4.00
C LEU A 108 -15.39 -3.87 3.77
N LYS A 109 -15.22 -2.98 2.78
CA LYS A 109 -16.21 -1.94 2.47
C LYS A 109 -17.64 -2.50 2.31
N PRO A 110 -17.88 -3.65 1.65
CA PRO A 110 -19.21 -4.24 1.59
C PRO A 110 -19.75 -4.69 2.96
N VAL A 111 -18.88 -5.19 3.85
CA VAL A 111 -19.24 -5.64 5.20
C VAL A 111 -19.56 -4.45 6.09
N SER A 112 -18.71 -3.43 6.10
CA SER A 112 -18.95 -2.21 6.88
C SER A 112 -20.18 -1.44 6.39
N ALA A 113 -20.50 -1.47 5.09
CA ALA A 113 -21.75 -0.93 4.56
C ALA A 113 -22.99 -1.68 5.07
N ARG A 114 -22.93 -3.02 5.19
CA ARG A 114 -24.02 -3.81 5.80
C ARG A 114 -24.23 -3.41 7.26
N LEU A 115 -23.16 -3.26 8.04
CA LEU A 115 -23.24 -2.80 9.43
C LEU A 115 -23.87 -1.41 9.54
N ARG A 116 -23.45 -0.46 8.70
CA ARG A 116 -24.04 0.90 8.67
C ARG A 116 -25.52 0.88 8.31
N ARG A 117 -25.94 0.01 7.39
CA ARG A 117 -27.36 -0.15 7.07
C ARG A 117 -28.15 -0.67 8.28
N LEU A 118 -27.62 -1.64 9.03
CA LEU A 118 -28.27 -2.11 10.27
C LEU A 118 -28.45 -0.97 11.28
N VAL A 119 -27.43 -0.12 11.45
CA VAL A 119 -27.51 1.07 12.32
C VAL A 119 -28.58 2.04 11.83
N ALA A 120 -28.65 2.29 10.52
CA ALA A 120 -29.63 3.21 9.94
C ALA A 120 -31.07 2.69 10.05
N ASP A 121 -31.27 1.38 9.89
CA ASP A 121 -32.58 0.73 9.95
C ASP A 121 -33.06 0.54 11.42
N HIS A 122 -32.13 0.51 12.37
CA HIS A 122 -32.40 0.28 13.80
C HIS A 122 -31.61 1.26 14.71
N PRO A 123 -31.84 2.58 14.61
CA PRO A 123 -31.03 3.58 15.30
C PRO A 123 -31.16 3.53 16.83
N ASP A 124 -32.28 3.04 17.35
CA ASP A 124 -32.56 2.96 18.79
C ASP A 124 -32.21 1.58 19.40
N ALA A 125 -31.67 0.65 18.61
CA ALA A 125 -31.24 -0.64 19.13
C ALA A 125 -30.02 -0.48 20.06
N ALA A 126 -29.96 -1.27 21.14
CA ALA A 126 -28.84 -1.22 22.09
C ALA A 126 -27.47 -1.40 21.41
N CYS A 127 -27.41 -2.25 20.37
CA CYS A 127 -26.23 -2.50 19.56
C CYS A 127 -25.82 -1.39 18.59
N ALA A 128 -26.65 -0.36 18.34
CA ALA A 128 -26.44 0.58 17.23
C ALA A 128 -25.08 1.30 17.31
N VAL A 129 -24.65 1.69 18.51
CA VAL A 129 -23.35 2.34 18.74
C VAL A 129 -22.20 1.37 18.46
N ASP A 130 -22.26 0.15 18.97
CA ASP A 130 -21.20 -0.86 18.77
C ASP A 130 -21.03 -1.19 17.28
N LEU A 131 -22.13 -1.35 16.55
CA LEU A 131 -22.11 -1.63 15.12
C LEU A 131 -21.56 -0.44 14.32
N ALA A 132 -21.87 0.80 14.71
CA ALA A 132 -21.31 1.99 14.10
C ALA A 132 -19.78 2.07 14.33
N LEU A 133 -19.33 1.81 15.56
CA LEU A 133 -17.91 1.77 15.90
C LEU A 133 -17.16 0.66 15.15
N LEU A 134 -17.74 -0.54 15.04
CA LEU A 134 -17.17 -1.64 14.27
C LEU A 134 -17.07 -1.28 12.78
N ALA A 135 -18.12 -0.72 12.19
CA ALA A 135 -18.10 -0.29 10.79
C ALA A 135 -17.05 0.82 10.54
N MET A 136 -16.83 1.70 11.50
CA MET A 136 -15.77 2.72 11.43
C MET A 136 -14.37 2.11 11.56
N ARG A 137 -14.20 1.12 12.44
CA ARG A 137 -12.94 0.38 12.61
C ARG A 137 -12.58 -0.38 11.33
N MET A 138 -13.53 -1.08 10.71
CA MET A 138 -13.35 -1.79 9.45
C MET A 138 -12.91 -0.85 8.31
N ASP A 139 -13.51 0.33 8.20
CA ASP A 139 -13.12 1.32 7.19
C ASP A 139 -11.71 1.87 7.40
N ASN A 140 -11.26 1.97 8.65
CA ASN A 140 -9.98 2.58 8.98
C ASN A 140 -8.81 1.60 8.86
N PHE A 141 -8.98 0.38 9.39
CA PHE A 141 -7.89 -0.60 9.45
C PHE A 141 -7.94 -1.63 8.33
N GLY A 142 -9.10 -1.80 7.68
CA GLY A 142 -9.24 -2.80 6.61
C GLY A 142 -8.95 -4.21 7.12
N LEU A 143 -8.27 -5.00 6.29
CA LEU A 143 -7.88 -6.37 6.61
C LEU A 143 -6.44 -6.45 7.13
N GLY A 144 -5.91 -5.38 7.74
CA GLY A 144 -4.61 -5.41 8.40
C GLY A 144 -4.59 -4.58 9.68
N ALA A 145 -3.43 -4.50 10.33
CA ALA A 145 -3.27 -3.74 11.57
C ALA A 145 -3.18 -2.21 11.36
N GLY A 146 -3.07 -1.78 10.10
CA GLY A 146 -2.95 -0.39 9.68
C GLY A 146 -2.56 -0.30 8.20
N ARG A 147 -2.31 0.93 7.74
CA ARG A 147 -1.77 1.17 6.40
C ARG A 147 -0.35 0.63 6.29
N VAL A 148 -0.02 0.15 5.09
CA VAL A 148 1.32 -0.36 4.78
C VAL A 148 2.14 0.75 4.14
N HIS A 149 3.33 0.98 4.68
CA HIS A 149 4.31 1.87 4.11
C HIS A 149 5.51 1.05 3.63
N PHE A 150 5.65 0.91 2.31
CA PHE A 150 6.86 0.39 1.70
C PHE A 150 7.90 1.50 1.64
N ARG A 151 9.17 1.15 1.86
CA ARG A 151 10.29 2.07 1.65
C ARG A 151 11.37 1.39 0.80
N MET A 152 11.90 2.15 -0.16
CA MET A 152 12.97 1.72 -1.06
C MET A 152 13.88 2.90 -1.43
N ASN A 153 15.12 2.61 -1.83
CA ASN A 153 16.08 3.62 -2.28
C ASN A 153 15.82 4.03 -3.74
N ALA A 154 16.04 5.30 -4.08
CA ALA A 154 15.93 5.83 -5.45
C ALA A 154 16.68 4.98 -6.51
N THR A 155 17.88 4.49 -6.18
CA THR A 155 18.71 3.67 -7.08
C THR A 155 18.01 2.37 -7.50
N GLN A 156 17.18 1.78 -6.62
CA GLN A 156 16.44 0.56 -6.94
C GLN A 156 15.38 0.81 -8.01
N LEU A 157 14.72 1.97 -7.97
CA LEU A 157 13.78 2.40 -9.02
C LEU A 157 14.50 2.67 -10.33
N HIS A 158 15.65 3.35 -10.28
CA HIS A 158 16.46 3.65 -11.45
C HIS A 158 16.85 2.38 -12.20
N ASN A 159 17.33 1.38 -11.47
CA ASN A 159 17.70 0.08 -12.05
C ASN A 159 16.50 -0.64 -12.68
N ALA A 160 15.31 -0.54 -12.08
CA ALA A 160 14.10 -1.16 -12.60
C ALA A 160 13.61 -0.54 -13.91
N VAL A 161 13.67 0.79 -14.05
CA VAL A 161 13.18 1.46 -15.26
C VAL A 161 14.23 1.58 -16.36
N ARG A 162 15.52 1.42 -16.04
CA ARG A 162 16.61 1.57 -17.02
C ARG A 162 16.39 0.77 -18.30
N ARG A 163 16.04 -0.52 -18.19
CA ARG A 163 15.78 -1.38 -19.36
C ARG A 163 14.58 -0.95 -20.22
N ARG A 164 13.65 -0.16 -19.65
CA ARG A 164 12.48 0.38 -20.36
C ARG A 164 12.78 1.72 -21.03
N LEU A 165 13.73 2.48 -20.48
CA LEU A 165 14.19 3.75 -21.02
C LEU A 165 15.24 3.56 -22.12
N ASP A 166 16.14 2.58 -21.97
CA ASP A 166 17.25 2.30 -22.90
C ASP A 166 16.79 1.42 -24.09
N ARG A 167 15.80 1.86 -24.88
CA ARG A 167 15.45 1.10 -26.10
C ARG A 167 16.45 1.24 -27.24
N ASP A 168 17.24 2.33 -27.29
CA ASP A 168 18.32 2.51 -28.29
C ASP A 168 19.48 3.43 -27.84
N GLU A 169 19.33 4.26 -26.79
CA GLU A 169 20.40 5.12 -26.23
C GLU A 169 20.36 5.12 -24.70
N ALA A 170 21.52 5.30 -24.04
CA ALA A 170 21.60 5.40 -22.59
C ALA A 170 20.94 6.70 -22.10
N VAL A 171 19.76 6.58 -21.49
CA VAL A 171 19.03 7.74 -20.94
C VAL A 171 19.50 8.02 -19.52
N ASP A 172 20.16 9.16 -19.29
CA ASP A 172 20.42 9.65 -17.93
C ASP A 172 19.11 10.06 -17.27
N LEU A 173 18.77 9.47 -16.12
CA LEU A 173 17.57 9.82 -15.37
C LEU A 173 17.56 11.26 -14.86
N ALA A 174 18.68 12.00 -14.84
CA ALA A 174 18.67 13.45 -14.57
C ALA A 174 18.20 14.28 -15.77
N SER A 175 18.12 13.69 -16.96
CA SER A 175 17.82 14.42 -18.18
C SER A 175 16.35 14.78 -18.30
N ARG A 176 16.07 15.85 -19.05
CA ARG A 176 14.71 16.20 -19.48
C ARG A 176 14.09 15.12 -20.37
N SER A 177 14.90 14.40 -21.16
CA SER A 177 14.42 13.30 -22.00
C SER A 177 13.90 12.13 -21.17
N ALA A 178 14.50 11.84 -20.00
CA ALA A 178 13.96 10.84 -19.08
C ALA A 178 12.53 11.17 -18.61
N LEU A 179 12.26 12.44 -18.26
CA LEU A 179 10.92 12.88 -17.87
C LEU A 179 9.91 12.74 -19.00
N ILE A 180 10.28 13.16 -20.22
CA ILE A 180 9.44 13.01 -21.41
C ILE A 180 9.10 11.54 -21.63
N ARG A 181 10.14 10.68 -21.65
CA ARG A 181 9.96 9.25 -21.91
C ARG A 181 9.12 8.54 -20.84
N LEU A 182 9.28 8.88 -19.57
CA LEU A 182 8.46 8.31 -18.48
C LEU A 182 6.99 8.71 -18.60
N ASN A 183 6.70 9.95 -19.03
CA ASN A 183 5.31 10.36 -19.30
C ASN A 183 4.72 9.60 -20.50
N GLU A 184 5.48 9.42 -21.58
CA GLU A 184 5.06 8.63 -22.74
C GLU A 184 4.74 7.18 -22.33
N LEU A 185 5.68 6.52 -21.63
CA LEU A 185 5.50 5.16 -21.14
C LEU A 185 4.27 5.02 -20.24
N TYR A 186 4.02 6.00 -19.37
CA TYR A 186 2.86 6.00 -18.49
C TYR A 186 1.52 6.09 -19.25
N GLU A 187 1.47 6.81 -20.38
CA GLU A 187 0.26 6.94 -21.21
C GLU A 187 0.10 5.78 -22.21
N GLU A 188 1.20 5.26 -22.77
CA GLU A 188 1.18 4.26 -23.84
C GLU A 188 1.08 2.81 -23.34
N GLU A 189 1.73 2.47 -22.22
CA GLU A 189 1.82 1.08 -21.77
C GLU A 189 0.59 0.64 -20.97
N ALA A 190 -0.01 -0.45 -21.41
CA ALA A 190 -1.06 -1.13 -20.67
C ALA A 190 -0.48 -1.90 -19.46
N PRO A 191 -1.25 -2.05 -18.35
CA PRO A 191 -0.81 -2.83 -17.21
C PRO A 191 -0.48 -4.27 -17.58
N LEU A 192 0.58 -4.80 -16.98
CA LEU A 192 0.99 -6.19 -17.12
C LEU A 192 0.18 -7.09 -16.19
N ALA A 193 -0.09 -8.31 -16.66
CA ALA A 193 -0.59 -9.36 -15.81
C ALA A 193 0.49 -9.77 -14.80
N VAL A 194 0.09 -9.95 -13.54
CA VAL A 194 0.98 -10.30 -12.43
C VAL A 194 0.42 -11.48 -11.66
N ASN A 195 1.28 -12.39 -11.25
CA ASN A 195 0.97 -13.57 -10.44
C ASN A 195 2.14 -13.92 -9.51
N PHE A 196 1.94 -14.88 -8.61
CA PHE A 196 2.98 -15.31 -7.67
C PHE A 196 4.20 -15.95 -8.34
N ALA A 197 4.04 -16.61 -9.50
CA ALA A 197 5.17 -17.17 -10.24
C ALA A 197 6.11 -16.07 -10.76
N ALA A 198 5.55 -15.01 -11.36
CA ALA A 198 6.31 -13.84 -11.79
C ALA A 198 6.97 -13.13 -10.59
N LEU A 199 6.26 -13.01 -9.47
CA LEU A 199 6.81 -12.44 -8.23
C LEU A 199 8.02 -13.24 -7.71
N ALA A 200 7.93 -14.57 -7.70
CA ALA A 200 9.00 -15.44 -7.21
C ALA A 200 10.25 -15.40 -8.10
N MET A 201 10.08 -15.26 -9.42
CA MET A 201 11.19 -15.21 -10.39
C MET A 201 11.84 -13.82 -10.52
N GLU A 202 11.11 -12.75 -10.20
CA GLU A 202 11.62 -11.38 -10.36
C GLU A 202 12.82 -11.15 -9.46
N THR A 203 13.94 -10.64 -10.01
CA THR A 203 15.19 -10.41 -9.28
C THR A 203 15.42 -8.94 -8.91
N THR A 204 14.74 -8.03 -9.58
CA THR A 204 14.86 -6.59 -9.36
C THR A 204 14.02 -6.17 -8.16
N THR A 205 14.66 -5.66 -7.09
CA THR A 205 13.98 -5.32 -5.84
C THR A 205 12.75 -4.44 -6.04
N ALA A 206 12.88 -3.31 -6.74
CA ALA A 206 11.76 -2.40 -6.95
C ALA A 206 10.59 -3.05 -7.69
N VAL A 207 10.86 -3.80 -8.79
CA VAL A 207 9.82 -4.53 -9.53
C VAL A 207 9.13 -5.55 -8.62
N ARG A 208 9.93 -6.32 -7.86
CA ARG A 208 9.42 -7.29 -6.90
C ARG A 208 8.51 -6.65 -5.86
N GLN A 209 8.83 -5.46 -5.35
CA GLN A 209 7.94 -4.73 -4.42
C GLN A 209 6.61 -4.36 -5.06
N PHE A 210 6.59 -3.83 -6.29
CA PHE A 210 5.34 -3.54 -6.99
C PHE A 210 4.51 -4.80 -7.26
N LEU A 211 5.17 -5.92 -7.61
CA LEU A 211 4.51 -7.21 -7.74
C LEU A 211 3.89 -7.68 -6.41
N THR A 212 4.61 -7.52 -5.28
CA THR A 212 4.09 -7.82 -3.93
C THR A 212 2.88 -6.96 -3.61
N ILE A 213 2.95 -5.65 -3.83
CA ILE A 213 1.84 -4.71 -3.66
C ILE A 213 0.63 -5.15 -4.50
N ALA A 214 0.85 -5.54 -5.75
CA ALA A 214 -0.21 -6.02 -6.62
C ALA A 214 -0.85 -7.32 -6.10
N GLN A 215 -0.06 -8.24 -5.52
CA GLN A 215 -0.63 -9.43 -4.87
C GLN A 215 -1.43 -9.09 -3.60
N PHE A 216 -0.99 -8.09 -2.82
CA PHE A 216 -1.75 -7.62 -1.64
C PHE A 216 -3.12 -7.12 -2.05
N VAL A 217 -3.17 -6.18 -3.00
CA VAL A 217 -4.42 -5.59 -3.49
C VAL A 217 -5.33 -6.65 -4.11
N LYS A 218 -4.80 -7.55 -4.93
CA LYS A 218 -5.64 -8.54 -5.63
C LYS A 218 -6.16 -9.66 -4.73
N HIS A 219 -5.40 -10.08 -3.73
CA HIS A 219 -5.66 -11.36 -3.06
C HIS A 219 -5.74 -11.29 -1.53
N ILE A 220 -5.31 -10.19 -0.90
CA ILE A 220 -5.29 -10.10 0.57
C ILE A 220 -6.22 -9.00 1.06
N ASP A 221 -6.02 -7.77 0.59
CA ASP A 221 -6.74 -6.57 0.99
C ASP A 221 -6.81 -5.54 -0.15
N ALA A 222 -7.90 -5.61 -0.91
CA ALA A 222 -8.22 -4.74 -2.04
C ALA A 222 -8.66 -3.34 -1.61
N ASP A 223 -9.01 -3.13 -0.33
CA ASP A 223 -9.39 -1.81 0.17
C ASP A 223 -8.18 -1.00 0.66
N SER A 224 -7.00 -1.64 0.80
CA SER A 224 -5.81 -1.04 1.37
C SER A 224 -5.21 0.05 0.47
N ASP A 225 -4.92 1.18 1.11
CA ASP A 225 -4.03 2.21 0.59
C ASP A 225 -2.60 1.92 1.04
N ILE A 226 -1.66 1.97 0.10
CA ILE A 226 -0.25 1.70 0.38
C ILE A 226 0.55 2.97 0.10
N ARG A 227 1.40 3.40 1.04
CA ARG A 227 2.36 4.47 0.78
C ARG A 227 3.69 3.85 0.34
N LEU A 228 4.26 4.39 -0.73
CA LEU A 228 5.60 4.04 -1.18
C LEU A 228 6.54 5.22 -0.95
N LEU A 229 7.48 5.03 -0.05
CA LEU A 229 8.49 6.00 0.33
C LEU A 229 9.75 5.78 -0.49
N ILE A 230 10.26 6.85 -1.08
CA ILE A 230 11.49 6.81 -1.87
C ILE A 230 12.58 7.53 -1.09
N ALA A 231 13.48 6.76 -0.48
CA ALA A 231 14.68 7.29 0.17
C ALA A 231 15.69 7.83 -0.85
N GLU A 232 16.51 8.78 -0.41
CA GLU A 232 17.51 9.48 -1.25
C GLU A 232 16.91 10.03 -2.55
N CYS A 233 15.69 10.58 -2.48
CA CYS A 233 14.96 11.02 -3.66
C CYS A 233 15.40 12.41 -4.13
N GLU A 234 16.46 12.44 -4.95
CA GLU A 234 17.07 13.70 -5.41
C GLU A 234 16.56 14.22 -6.75
N ARG A 235 15.81 13.40 -7.52
CA ARG A 235 15.36 13.74 -8.88
C ARG A 235 13.86 13.53 -9.08
N PRO A 236 13.13 14.45 -9.75
CA PRO A 236 11.70 14.27 -10.06
C PRO A 236 11.41 13.03 -10.91
N SER A 237 12.33 12.66 -11.79
CA SER A 237 12.24 11.44 -12.61
C SER A 237 12.17 10.17 -11.78
N THR A 238 12.76 10.14 -10.58
CA THR A 238 12.64 9.02 -9.64
C THR A 238 11.19 8.82 -9.20
N VAL A 239 10.48 9.92 -8.89
CA VAL A 239 9.06 9.87 -8.51
C VAL A 239 8.21 9.42 -9.69
N LEU A 240 8.49 9.94 -10.90
CA LEU A 240 7.78 9.49 -12.10
C LEU A 240 8.05 8.02 -12.43
N ALA A 241 9.27 7.53 -12.20
CA ALA A 241 9.60 6.11 -12.38
C ALA A 241 8.75 5.23 -11.47
N ALA A 242 8.56 5.61 -10.20
CA ALA A 242 7.68 4.90 -9.28
C ALA A 242 6.20 4.95 -9.72
N ILE A 243 5.72 6.12 -10.18
CA ILE A 243 4.34 6.26 -10.70
C ILE A 243 4.12 5.41 -11.96
N TYR A 244 5.09 5.40 -12.87
CA TYR A 244 5.07 4.54 -14.04
C TYR A 244 5.03 3.06 -13.65
N LEU A 245 5.88 2.61 -12.73
CA LEU A 245 5.87 1.22 -12.27
C LEU A 245 4.55 0.85 -11.56
N ALA A 246 3.98 1.76 -10.75
CA ALA A 246 2.67 1.55 -10.12
C ALA A 246 1.59 1.31 -11.19
N ARG A 247 1.58 2.14 -12.25
CA ARG A 247 0.65 2.00 -13.38
C ARG A 247 0.90 0.71 -14.17
N LEU A 248 2.16 0.40 -14.45
CA LEU A 248 2.58 -0.79 -15.19
C LEU A 248 2.10 -2.08 -14.51
N PHE A 249 2.03 -2.11 -13.18
CA PHE A 249 1.55 -3.27 -12.42
C PHE A 249 0.10 -3.14 -11.95
N GLY A 250 -0.61 -2.09 -12.39
CA GLY A 250 -2.05 -1.89 -12.14
C GLY A 250 -2.39 -1.59 -10.68
N VAL A 251 -1.52 -0.86 -9.98
CA VAL A 251 -1.67 -0.50 -8.56
C VAL A 251 -1.62 1.01 -8.32
N ASP A 252 -1.69 1.83 -9.38
CA ASP A 252 -1.64 3.29 -9.33
C ASP A 252 -2.79 3.93 -8.53
N GLU A 253 -3.95 3.27 -8.47
CA GLU A 253 -5.06 3.70 -7.61
C GLU A 253 -4.81 3.46 -6.12
N HIS A 254 -3.89 2.56 -5.76
CA HIS A 254 -3.62 2.15 -4.37
C HIS A 254 -2.33 2.75 -3.81
N VAL A 255 -1.33 2.98 -4.67
CA VAL A 255 0.01 3.43 -4.26
C VAL A 255 0.11 4.95 -4.21
N ASP A 256 0.35 5.46 -3.01
CA ASP A 256 0.66 6.86 -2.71
C ASP A 256 2.19 7.04 -2.70
N VAL A 257 2.76 7.60 -3.76
CA VAL A 257 4.22 7.79 -3.90
C VAL A 257 4.67 9.03 -3.15
N SER A 258 5.57 8.86 -2.19
CA SER A 258 6.10 9.92 -1.32
C SER A 258 7.61 10.04 -1.45
N PRO A 259 8.15 11.08 -2.09
CA PRO A 259 9.58 11.35 -2.04
C PRO A 259 10.02 11.70 -0.62
N LEU A 260 11.19 11.21 -0.20
CA LEU A 260 11.84 11.56 1.06
C LEU A 260 12.99 12.53 0.79
N PHE A 261 12.85 13.76 1.28
CA PHE A 261 13.89 14.79 1.23
C PHE A 261 14.73 14.75 2.50
N GLU A 262 15.89 14.14 2.38
CA GLU A 262 16.82 13.90 3.49
C GLU A 262 18.29 14.19 3.13
N THR A 263 18.60 14.29 1.83
CA THR A 263 19.94 14.63 1.35
C THR A 263 20.08 16.14 1.15
N PRO A 264 21.31 16.70 1.22
CA PRO A 264 21.51 18.13 0.98
C PRO A 264 21.00 18.61 -0.40
N PRO A 265 21.26 17.91 -1.52
CA PRO A 265 20.72 18.30 -2.82
C PRO A 265 19.18 18.34 -2.86
N ALA A 266 18.52 17.37 -2.24
CA ALA A 266 17.06 17.31 -2.19
C ALA A 266 16.45 18.46 -1.37
N LEU A 267 17.11 18.83 -0.26
CA LEU A 267 16.64 19.91 0.62
C LEU A 267 16.90 21.30 0.03
N GLU A 268 18.07 21.53 -0.55
CA GLU A 268 18.44 22.81 -1.16
C GLU A 268 17.66 23.09 -2.45
N GLY A 269 17.43 22.04 -3.26
CA GLY A 269 16.74 22.12 -4.55
C GLY A 269 15.25 21.79 -4.52
N GLY A 270 14.66 21.57 -3.33
CA GLY A 270 13.32 20.99 -3.20
C GLY A 270 12.21 21.79 -3.88
N GLU A 271 12.26 23.13 -3.87
CA GLU A 271 11.29 23.97 -4.60
C GLU A 271 11.29 23.66 -6.10
N ARG A 272 12.46 23.76 -6.73
CA ARG A 272 12.62 23.44 -8.15
C ARG A 272 12.29 21.99 -8.46
N PHE A 273 12.60 21.06 -7.57
CA PHE A 273 12.21 19.66 -7.70
C PHE A 273 10.69 19.55 -7.82
N LEU A 274 9.94 20.20 -6.93
CA LEU A 274 8.49 20.15 -6.89
C LEU A 274 7.86 20.84 -8.08
N ASP A 275 8.36 22.02 -8.50
CA ASP A 275 7.89 22.70 -9.71
C ASP A 275 8.00 21.80 -10.94
N VAL A 276 9.16 21.14 -11.10
CA VAL A 276 9.37 20.21 -12.20
C VAL A 276 8.42 19.02 -12.05
N LEU A 277 8.32 18.40 -10.88
CA LEU A 277 7.45 17.24 -10.66
C LEU A 277 5.97 17.56 -10.93
N PHE A 278 5.47 18.68 -10.42
CA PHE A 278 4.07 19.10 -10.53
C PHE A 278 3.71 19.52 -11.95
N SER A 279 4.68 19.94 -12.76
CA SER A 279 4.47 20.18 -14.19
C SER A 279 4.28 18.90 -15.01
N GLN A 280 4.60 17.72 -14.47
CA GLN A 280 4.52 16.47 -15.23
C GLN A 280 3.09 15.91 -15.33
N PRO A 281 2.59 15.60 -16.55
CA PRO A 281 1.25 15.06 -16.75
C PRO A 281 0.93 13.78 -15.95
N ALA A 282 1.84 12.79 -15.97
CA ALA A 282 1.65 11.52 -15.27
C ALA A 282 1.50 11.72 -13.75
N TYR A 283 2.33 12.59 -13.16
CA TYR A 283 2.24 12.94 -11.74
C TYR A 283 0.89 13.59 -11.41
N ARG A 284 0.45 14.56 -12.21
CA ARG A 284 -0.84 15.24 -12.01
C ARG A 284 -2.02 14.27 -12.11
N LYS A 285 -1.97 13.30 -13.03
CA LYS A 285 -3.02 12.27 -13.16
C LYS A 285 -3.07 11.38 -11.93
N ALA A 286 -1.92 10.89 -11.47
CA ALA A 286 -1.81 10.05 -10.28
C ALA A 286 -2.32 10.77 -9.02
N VAL A 287 -1.88 12.02 -8.80
CA VAL A 287 -2.33 12.83 -7.65
C VAL A 287 -3.82 13.12 -7.70
N LYS A 288 -4.38 13.46 -8.86
CA LYS A 288 -5.83 13.70 -9.00
C LYS A 288 -6.66 12.45 -8.72
N MET A 289 -6.19 11.30 -9.19
CA MET A 289 -6.81 10.00 -8.92
C MET A 289 -6.82 9.68 -7.43
N ARG A 290 -5.72 10.00 -6.71
CA ARG A 290 -5.58 9.74 -5.27
C ARG A 290 -6.18 10.83 -4.37
N GLY A 291 -6.36 12.05 -4.89
CA GLY A 291 -6.89 13.20 -4.15
C GLY A 291 -5.94 13.77 -3.10
N ARG A 292 -4.64 13.41 -3.10
CA ARG A 292 -3.65 13.91 -2.13
C ARG A 292 -2.23 13.92 -2.70
N ILE A 293 -1.38 14.78 -2.12
CA ILE A 293 0.08 14.79 -2.31
C ILE A 293 0.71 14.42 -0.96
N SER A 294 1.69 13.53 -1.00
CA SER A 294 2.45 13.10 0.17
C SER A 294 3.92 13.35 -0.07
N ILE A 295 4.56 14.12 0.81
CA ILE A 295 6.00 14.36 0.82
C ILE A 295 6.52 14.17 2.23
N GLN A 296 7.72 13.60 2.33
CA GLN A 296 8.36 13.36 3.60
C GLN A 296 9.71 14.08 3.66
N THR A 297 10.10 14.48 4.86
CA THR A 297 11.40 15.08 5.15
C THR A 297 12.11 14.29 6.24
N GLY A 298 13.38 13.98 6.03
CA GLY A 298 14.20 13.19 6.96
C GLY A 298 15.06 14.09 7.85
N PHE A 299 14.57 14.46 9.04
CA PHE A 299 15.29 15.37 9.93
C PHE A 299 16.63 14.81 10.43
N SER A 300 16.64 13.56 10.91
CA SER A 300 17.85 12.93 11.47
C SER A 300 18.95 12.78 10.43
N ASP A 301 18.61 12.27 9.24
CA ASP A 301 19.57 12.05 8.16
C ASP A 301 20.06 13.38 7.58
N ALA A 302 19.18 14.35 7.34
CA ALA A 302 19.57 15.69 6.95
C ALA A 302 20.54 16.33 7.95
N GLY A 303 20.23 16.22 9.24
CA GLY A 303 21.05 16.75 10.32
C GLY A 303 22.42 16.07 10.42
N ARG A 304 22.55 14.81 10.02
CA ARG A 304 23.84 14.11 9.91
C ARG A 304 24.73 14.72 8.82
N PHE A 305 24.15 15.21 7.72
CA PHE A 305 24.92 15.77 6.60
C PHE A 305 25.27 17.25 6.79
N ILE A 306 24.30 18.07 7.21
CA ILE A 306 24.44 19.54 7.24
C ILE A 306 24.31 20.17 8.63
N GLY A 307 24.10 19.35 9.67
CA GLY A 307 23.81 19.80 11.02
C GLY A 307 22.32 20.04 11.27
N GLN A 308 21.88 19.87 12.52
CA GLN A 308 20.46 19.90 12.89
C GLN A 308 19.78 21.25 12.64
N ILE A 309 20.47 22.36 12.95
CA ILE A 309 19.91 23.71 12.75
C ILE A 309 19.70 24.01 11.26
N PRO A 310 20.70 23.83 10.36
CA PRO A 310 20.49 23.97 8.92
C PRO A 310 19.41 23.03 8.37
N ALA A 311 19.37 21.77 8.83
CA ALA A 311 18.34 20.82 8.43
C ALA A 311 16.92 21.28 8.76
N SER A 312 16.67 21.77 9.99
CA SER A 312 15.38 22.36 10.38
C SER A 312 14.99 23.50 9.45
N LEU A 313 15.91 24.44 9.19
CA LEU A 313 15.62 25.61 8.36
C LEU A 313 15.32 25.23 6.91
N SER A 314 16.02 24.25 6.34
CA SER A 314 15.76 23.77 4.99
C SER A 314 14.40 23.07 4.89
N ILE A 315 14.04 22.25 5.88
CA ILE A 315 12.72 21.60 5.96
C ILE A 315 11.61 22.64 6.07
N GLU A 316 11.78 23.65 6.93
CA GLU A 316 10.81 24.74 7.07
C GLU A 316 10.61 25.51 5.76
N ARG A 317 11.66 25.74 4.95
CA ARG A 317 11.53 26.41 3.64
C ARG A 317 10.69 25.64 2.64
N LEU A 318 10.57 24.32 2.79
CA LEU A 318 9.70 23.52 1.93
C LEU A 318 8.22 23.73 2.26
N GLN A 319 7.86 24.08 3.51
CA GLN A 319 6.47 24.16 3.97
C GLN A 319 5.62 25.32 3.38
N PRO A 320 6.16 26.53 3.14
CA PRO A 320 5.42 27.63 2.50
C PRO A 320 4.97 27.33 1.07
N ILE A 321 5.69 26.48 0.32
CA ILE A 321 5.40 26.13 -1.08
C ILE A 321 4.01 25.46 -1.21
N TRP A 322 3.52 24.85 -0.12
CA TRP A 322 2.26 24.10 -0.09
C TRP A 322 1.00 24.95 0.14
N ARG A 323 1.16 26.24 0.47
CA ARG A 323 0.05 27.13 0.88
C ARG A 323 -0.39 28.13 -0.20
N GLY A 324 0.26 28.14 -1.36
CA GLY A 324 -0.10 28.97 -2.52
C GLY A 324 -0.83 28.16 -3.59
#